data_AF-A0A974TTG5-F1
#
_entry.id   AF-A0A974TTG5-F1
#
_cell.length_a   1.000
_cell.length_b   1.000
_cell.length_c   1.000
_cell.angle_alpha   90.00
_cell.angle_beta   90.00
_cell.angle_gamma   90.00
#
_symmetry.space_group_name_H-M   'P 1'
#
loop_
_entity.id
_entity.type
_entity.pdbx_description
1 polymer ?
#
loop_
_entity_poly.entity_id
_entity_poly.type
_entity_poly.pdbx_seq_one_letter_code
_entity_poly.pdbx_strand_id
1 'polypeptide(L)' 'MREKKLRQIEGMATTIRELAVPGMKPKALIDAVKARYPDASKKEIARAAFLSVILSSEFSPEDTQALHDLARGTRDSDND' A
#
# COMPACT_ATOMS: atom_id res chain seq x y z
N MET A 1 -5.24 -5.10 -21.26
CA MET A 1 -4.54 -3.99 -20.56
C MET A 1 -5.06 -3.75 -19.14
N ARG A 2 -6.37 -3.53 -18.92
CA ARG A 2 -6.94 -3.28 -17.58
C ARG A 2 -6.70 -4.42 -16.57
N GLU A 3 -6.86 -5.67 -17.00
CA GLU A 3 -6.69 -6.83 -16.11
C GLU A 3 -5.24 -7.02 -15.64
N LYS A 4 -4.25 -6.82 -16.53
CA LYS A 4 -2.82 -6.86 -16.16
C LYS A 4 -2.48 -5.81 -15.10
N LYS A 5 -3.08 -4.62 -15.22
CA LYS A 5 -2.90 -3.52 -14.26
C LYS A 5 -3.57 -3.81 -12.93
N LEU A 6 -4.74 -4.46 -12.94
CA LEU A 6 -5.42 -4.90 -11.71
C LEU A 6 -4.60 -5.96 -10.98
N ARG A 7 -4.12 -7.00 -11.67
CA ARG A 7 -3.25 -8.03 -11.09
C ARG A 7 -1.97 -7.46 -10.48
N GLN A 8 -1.41 -6.42 -11.09
CA GLN A 8 -0.24 -5.73 -10.55
C GLN A 8 -0.58 -4.98 -9.25
N ILE A 9 -1.74 -4.33 -9.18
CA ILE A 9 -2.21 -3.66 -7.95
C ILE A 9 -2.48 -4.68 -6.84
N GLU A 10 -3.06 -5.84 -7.16
CA GLU A 10 -3.27 -6.94 -6.21
C GLU A 10 -1.94 -7.48 -5.69
N GLY A 11 -0.96 -7.73 -6.56
CA GLY A 11 0.37 -8.18 -6.14
C GLY A 11 1.10 -7.15 -5.27
N MET A 12 0.96 -5.86 -5.58
CA MET A 12 1.45 -4.78 -4.72
C MET A 12 0.72 -4.75 -3.38
N ALA A 13 -0.58 -5.01 -3.33
CA ALA A 13 -1.35 -5.02 -2.09
C ALA A 13 -0.88 -6.16 -1.15
N THR A 14 -0.65 -7.36 -1.71
CA THR A 14 -0.06 -8.47 -0.96
C THR A 14 1.34 -8.11 -0.43
N THR A 15 2.19 -7.52 -1.28
CA THR A 15 3.52 -7.06 -0.87
C THR A 15 3.45 -6.00 0.23
N ILE A 16 2.52 -5.04 0.13
CA ILE A 16 2.32 -4.00 1.13
C ILE A 16 1.94 -4.62 2.48
N ARG A 17 1.03 -5.60 2.48
CA ARG A 17 0.65 -6.33 3.69
C ARG A 17 1.83 -7.06 4.33
N GLU A 18 2.68 -7.69 3.53
CA GLU A 18 3.87 -8.41 4.02
C GLU A 18 4.94 -7.48 4.59
N LEU A 19 5.08 -6.28 4.03
CA LEU A 19 6.12 -5.32 4.42
C LEU A 19 5.68 -4.37 5.54
N ALA A 20 4.38 -4.11 5.67
CA ALA A 20 3.85 -3.20 6.67
C ALA A 20 4.00 -3.80 8.07
N VAL A 21 4.73 -3.08 8.94
CA VAL A 21 4.86 -3.40 10.35
C VAL A 21 4.44 -2.21 11.21
N PRO A 22 3.93 -2.43 12.44
CA PRO A 22 3.58 -1.33 13.35
C PRO A 22 4.75 -0.35 13.53
N GLY A 23 4.46 0.95 13.44
CA GLY A 23 5.48 2.01 13.57
C GLY A 23 6.34 2.27 12.33
N MET A 24 6.13 1.55 11.23
CA MET A 24 6.83 1.82 9.97
C MET A 24 6.42 3.17 9.37
N LYS A 25 7.40 3.95 8.90
CA LYS A 25 7.12 5.23 8.22
C LYS A 25 6.55 4.99 6.82
N PRO A 26 5.54 5.77 6.37
CA PRO A 26 4.96 5.61 5.04
C PRO A 26 5.98 5.66 3.89
N LYS A 27 6.97 6.55 3.98
CA LYS A 27 8.03 6.68 2.98
C LYS A 27 8.88 5.42 2.87
N ALA A 28 9.25 4.81 4.00
CA ALA A 28 10.04 3.58 4.01
C ALA A 28 9.29 2.42 3.35
N LEU A 29 7.98 2.34 3.54
CA LEU A 29 7.15 1.33 2.87
C LEU A 29 7.03 1.59 1.38
N ILE A 30 6.82 2.84 0.95
CA ILE A 30 6.81 3.19 -0.48
C ILE A 30 8.13 2.80 -1.14
N ASP A 31 9.26 3.11 -0.51
CA ASP A 31 10.59 2.79 -1.03
C ASP A 31 10.79 1.28 -1.12
N ALA A 32 10.35 0.51 -0.12
CA ALA A 32 10.41 -0.95 -0.13
C ALA A 32 9.52 -1.57 -1.22
N VAL A 33 8.32 -1.02 -1.46
CA VAL A 33 7.44 -1.44 -2.56
C VAL A 33 8.06 -1.10 -3.91
N LYS A 34 8.64 0.10 -4.07
CA LYS A 34 9.34 0.51 -5.30
C LYS A 34 10.56 -0.34 -5.60
N ALA A 35 11.27 -0.84 -4.58
CA ALA A 35 12.38 -1.76 -4.80
C ALA A 35 11.93 -3.08 -5.47
N ARG A 36 10.69 -3.53 -5.22
CA ARG A 36 10.10 -4.71 -5.87
C ARG A 36 9.34 -4.37 -7.16
N TYR A 37 8.80 -3.15 -7.25
CA TYR A 37 8.01 -2.66 -8.39
C TYR A 37 8.55 -1.30 -8.87
N PRO A 38 9.70 -1.27 -9.57
CA PRO A 38 10.37 -0.01 -9.94
C PRO A 38 9.52 0.89 -10.85
N ASP A 39 8.66 0.31 -11.67
CA ASP A 39 7.76 1.04 -12.58
C ASP A 39 6.46 1.50 -11.92
N ALA A 40 6.21 1.17 -10.64
CA ALA A 40 4.97 1.51 -9.97
C ALA A 40 4.91 3.02 -9.68
N SER A 41 3.85 3.66 -10.17
CA SER A 41 3.56 5.05 -9.83
C SER A 41 3.09 5.16 -8.37
N LYS A 42 3.32 6.32 -7.74
CA LYS A 42 2.79 6.60 -6.39
C LYS A 42 1.28 6.34 -6.29
N LYS A 43 0.51 6.67 -7.33
CA LYS A 43 -0.94 6.45 -7.40
C LYS A 43 -1.32 4.96 -7.43
N GLU A 44 -0.49 4.11 -8.00
CA GLU A 44 -0.71 2.65 -7.98
C GLU A 44 -0.37 2.05 -6.63
N ILE A 45 0.71 2.51 -6.00
CA ILE A 45 1.10 2.10 -4.64
C ILE A 45 0.02 2.51 -3.63
N ALA A 46 -0.48 3.75 -3.69
CA ALA A 46 -1.56 4.20 -2.82
C ALA A 46 -2.84 3.36 -3.01
N ARG A 47 -3.21 3.05 -4.26
CA ARG A 47 -4.36 2.17 -4.55
C ARG A 47 -4.18 0.76 -3.99
N ALA A 48 -2.97 0.20 -4.12
CA ALA A 48 -2.63 -1.10 -3.57
C ALA A 48 -2.66 -1.09 -2.02
N ALA A 49 -2.21 0.00 -1.38
CA ALA A 49 -2.30 0.17 0.06
C ALA A 49 -3.76 0.19 0.53
N PHE A 50 -4.63 0.96 -0.12
CA PHE A 50 -6.07 0.96 0.17
C PHE A 50 -6.72 -0.40 -0.05
N LEU A 51 -6.37 -1.09 -1.13
CA LEU A 51 -6.85 -2.45 -1.38
C LEU A 51 -6.42 -3.38 -0.24
N SER A 52 -5.18 -3.27 0.24
CA SER A 52 -4.68 -4.04 1.38
C SER A 52 -5.49 -3.77 2.65
N VAL A 53 -5.89 -2.52 2.93
CA VAL A 53 -6.75 -2.16 4.09
C VAL A 53 -8.12 -2.84 3.97
N ILE A 54 -8.74 -2.76 2.80
CA ILE A 54 -10.07 -3.35 2.56
C ILE A 54 -9.99 -4.86 2.77
N LEU A 55 -8.96 -5.50 2.19
CA LEU A 55 -8.75 -6.94 2.35
C LEU A 55 -8.39 -7.31 3.79
N SER A 56 -7.63 -6.51 4.54
CA SER A 56 -7.30 -6.81 5.95
C SER A 56 -8.46 -6.58 6.91
N SER A 57 -9.40 -5.70 6.57
CA SER A 57 -10.58 -5.41 7.39
C SER A 57 -11.53 -6.60 7.54
N GLU A 58 -11.42 -7.58 6.64
CA GLU A 58 -12.09 -8.88 6.77
C GLU A 58 -11.40 -9.83 7.76
N PHE A 59 -10.14 -9.57 8.16
CA PHE A 59 -9.31 -10.50 8.94
C PHE A 59 -8.85 -9.99 10.32
N SER A 60 -8.65 -8.68 10.56
CA SER A 60 -8.33 -8.12 11.90
C SER A 60 -8.43 -6.58 11.97
N PRO A 61 -9.02 -6.01 13.05
CA PRO A 61 -9.12 -4.56 13.23
C PRO A 61 -7.76 -3.86 13.44
N GLU A 62 -6.77 -4.53 14.02
CA GLU A 62 -5.45 -3.93 14.32
C GLU A 62 -4.63 -3.68 13.04
N ASP A 63 -4.59 -4.66 12.14
CA ASP A 63 -3.93 -4.55 10.83
C ASP A 63 -4.58 -3.46 9.96
N THR A 64 -5.90 -3.33 10.07
CA THR A 64 -6.69 -2.35 9.33
C THR A 64 -6.33 -0.92 9.73
N GLN A 65 -6.15 -0.65 11.02
CA GLN A 65 -5.79 0.67 11.52
C GLN A 65 -4.39 1.08 11.03
N ALA A 66 -3.40 0.18 11.13
CA ALA A 66 -2.04 0.45 10.69
C ALA A 66 -1.96 0.75 9.18
N LEU A 67 -2.70 -0.01 8.37
CA LEU A 67 -2.75 0.20 6.93
C LEU A 67 -3.55 1.45 6.54
N HIS A 68 -4.58 1.82 7.30
CA HIS A 68 -5.37 3.03 7.07
C HIS A 68 -4.53 4.31 7.32
N ASP A 69 -3.78 4.36 8.42
CA ASP A 69 -2.92 5.50 8.75
C ASP A 69 -1.82 5.71 7.71
N LEU A 70 -1.26 4.60 7.22
CA LEU A 70 -0.33 4.59 6.10
C LEU A 70 -0.96 5.17 4.82
N ALA A 71 -2.14 4.67 4.42
CA ALA A 71 -2.81 5.11 3.21
C ALA A 71 -3.12 6.62 3.26
N ARG A 72 -3.50 7.14 4.43
CA ARG A 72 -3.75 8.57 4.65
C ARG A 72 -2.47 9.39 4.54
N GLY A 73 -1.38 8.96 5.18
CA GLY A 73 -0.08 9.64 5.11
C GLY A 73 0.49 9.73 3.70
N THR A 74 0.27 8.71 2.86
CA THR A 74 0.70 8.75 1.45
C THR A 74 -0.07 9.75 0.60
N ARG A 75 -1.29 10.13 1.01
CA ARG A 75 -2.16 11.09 0.29
C ARG A 75 -1.78 12.54 0.57
N ASP A 76 -1.34 12.84 1.79
CA ASP A 76 -0.96 14.20 2.21
C ASP A 76 0.49 14.55 1.87
N SER A 77 1.33 13.57 1.53
CA SER A 77 2.74 13.77 1.13
C SER A 77 2.94 14.45 -0.23
N ASP A 78 1.86 14.83 -0.92
CA ASP A 78 1.89 15.58 -2.19
C ASP A 78 1.54 17.09 -1.99
N ASN A 79 1.49 17.58 -0.74
CA ASN A 79 1.16 18.99 -0.42
C ASN A 79 2.30 19.77 0.30
N ASP A 80 3.56 19.37 0.12
CA ASP A 80 4.76 20.13 0.50
C ASP A 80 5.74 20.18 -0.69
#